data_AF-H1LCL4-F1
#
_entry.id   AF-H1LCL4-F1
#
_cell.length_a   1.000
_cell.length_b   1.000
_cell.length_c   1.000
_cell.angle_alpha   90.00
_cell.angle_beta   90.00
_cell.angle_gamma   90.00
#
_symmetry.space_group_name_H-M   'P 1'
#
loop_
_entity.id
_entity.type
_entity.pdbx_description
1 polymer ?
#
loop_
_entity_poly.entity_id
_entity_poly.type
_entity_poly.pdbx_seq_one_letter_code
_entity_poly.pdbx_strand_id
1 'polypeptide(L)' 'MIFKVLYQPDKKQSPRRETTHALYVEADTEVEAHALVENNTDYEIEFIEPLQGKHLEYEQANADYKLTEFNDK' A
#
# COMPACT_ATOMS: atom_id res chain seq x y z
N MET A 1 8.12 -9.14 -4.09
CA MET A 1 6.92 -9.56 -3.30
C MET A 1 5.86 -8.47 -3.39
N ILE A 2 4.57 -8.81 -3.21
CA ILE A 2 3.50 -7.81 -3.22
C ILE A 2 3.12 -7.48 -1.78
N PHE A 3 2.99 -6.20 -1.48
CA PHE A 3 2.57 -5.68 -0.19
C PHE A 3 1.26 -4.91 -0.34
N LYS A 4 0.36 -5.10 0.63
CA LYS A 4 -0.81 -4.26 0.82
C LYS A 4 -0.46 -3.19 1.84
N VAL A 5 -0.50 -1.94 1.43
CA VAL A 5 -0.17 -0.80 2.27
C VAL A 5 -1.47 -0.11 2.67
N LEU A 6 -1.76 -0.10 3.97
CA LEU A 6 -2.86 0.67 4.55
C LEU A 6 -2.36 2.07 4.88
N TYR A 7 -3.09 3.09 4.47
CA TYR A 7 -2.64 4.47 4.61
C TYR A 7 -3.80 5.46 4.81
N GLN A 8 -3.48 6.61 5.40
CA GLN A 8 -4.33 7.80 5.40
C GLN A 8 -3.87 8.79 4.31
N PRO A 9 -4.79 9.52 3.65
CA PRO A 9 -4.42 10.43 2.56
C PRO A 9 -3.55 11.63 2.95
N ASP A 10 -3.57 12.05 4.22
CA ASP A 10 -2.89 13.26 4.69
C ASP A 10 -2.38 13.07 6.13
N LYS A 11 -1.14 13.50 6.39
CA LYS A 11 -0.50 13.49 7.71
C LYS A 11 -1.03 14.57 8.66
N LYS A 12 -1.73 15.58 8.14
CA LYS A 12 -2.20 16.76 8.92
C LYS A 12 -3.51 16.51 9.65
N GLN A 13 -4.32 15.56 9.17
CA GLN A 13 -5.61 15.27 9.79
C GLN A 13 -5.47 14.14 10.79
N SER A 14 -6.27 14.18 11.86
CA SER A 14 -6.31 13.07 12.81
C SER A 14 -6.83 11.82 12.08
N PRO A 15 -6.17 10.65 12.23
CA PRO A 15 -6.53 9.45 11.52
C PRO A 15 -7.94 8.99 11.93
N ARG A 16 -8.75 8.62 10.93
CA ARG A 16 -10.09 8.05 11.12
C ARG A 16 -10.17 6.69 10.45
N ARG A 17 -10.84 5.75 11.11
CA ARG A 17 -10.91 4.36 10.62
C ARG A 17 -11.61 4.26 9.27
N GLU A 18 -12.56 5.15 9.00
CA GLU A 18 -13.37 5.17 7.79
C GLU A 18 -12.62 5.72 6.57
N THR A 19 -11.49 6.40 6.79
CA THR A 19 -10.67 7.02 5.72
C THR A 19 -9.37 6.28 5.46
N THR A 20 -9.14 5.12 6.09
CA THR A 20 -8.04 4.24 5.73
C THR A 20 -8.26 3.68 4.33
N HIS A 21 -7.30 3.91 3.45
CA HIS A 21 -7.26 3.35 2.10
C HIS A 21 -6.20 2.26 2.01
N ALA A 22 -6.25 1.48 0.93
CA ALA A 22 -5.27 0.45 0.63
C ALA A 22 -4.70 0.65 -0.78
N LEU A 23 -3.40 0.44 -0.92
CA LEU A 23 -2.73 0.33 -2.21
C LEU A 23 -1.85 -0.91 -2.24
N TYR A 24 -1.53 -1.39 -3.43
CA TYR A 24 -0.69 -2.58 -3.62
C TYR A 24 0.62 -2.18 -4.30
N VAL A 25 1.75 -2.57 -3.71
CA VAL A 25 3.09 -2.28 -4.27
C VAL A 25 3.90 -3.54 -4.38
N GLU A 26 4.75 -3.60 -5.40
CA GLU A 26 5.75 -4.64 -5.55
C GLU A 26 7.11 -4.14 -5.04
N ALA A 27 7.74 -4.89 -4.13
CA ALA A 27 9.05 -4.60 -3.56
C ALA A 27 9.72 -5.89 -3.05
N ASP A 28 11.04 -5.90 -2.81
CA ASP A 28 11.72 -7.09 -2.28
C ASP A 28 11.57 -7.20 -0.76
N THR A 29 11.47 -6.07 -0.06
CA THR A 29 11.32 -6.03 1.40
C THR A 29 10.23 -5.05 1.87
N GLU A 30 9.75 -5.22 3.11
CA GLU A 30 8.80 -4.31 3.73
C GLU A 30 9.36 -2.89 3.86
N VAL A 31 10.66 -2.77 4.14
CA VAL A 31 11.36 -1.48 4.24
C VAL A 31 11.37 -0.76 2.90
N GLU A 32 11.63 -1.47 1.81
CA GLU A 32 11.56 -0.90 0.46
C GLU A 32 10.13 -0.51 0.07
N ALA A 33 9.14 -1.34 0.40
CA ALA A 33 7.73 -1.00 0.18
C ALA A 33 7.35 0.29 0.91
N HIS A 34 7.77 0.45 2.18
CA HIS A 34 7.57 1.67 2.95
C HIS A 34 8.22 2.88 2.27
N ALA A 35 9.51 2.75 1.92
CA ALA A 35 10.27 3.82 1.29
C ALA A 35 9.69 4.23 -0.08
N LEU A 36 9.21 3.27 -0.88
CA LEU A 36 8.58 3.55 -2.18
C LEU A 36 7.34 4.42 -2.02
N VAL A 37 6.45 4.08 -1.08
CA VAL A 37 5.22 4.85 -0.85
C VAL A 37 5.54 6.21 -0.26
N GLU A 38 6.44 6.27 0.73
CA GLU A 38 6.83 7.51 1.40
C GLU A 38 7.54 8.50 0.46
N ASN A 39 8.38 8.01 -0.46
CA ASN A 39 9.12 8.88 -1.39
C ASN A 39 8.25 9.40 -2.54
N ASN A 40 7.15 8.73 -2.86
CA ASN A 40 6.30 9.07 -4.01
C ASN A 40 4.96 9.70 -3.63
N THR A 41 4.58 9.69 -2.35
CA THR A 41 3.28 10.18 -1.89
C THR A 41 3.40 10.91 -0.56
N ASP A 42 2.44 11.79 -0.27
CA ASP A 42 2.32 12.44 1.04
C ASP A 42 1.49 11.61 2.05
N TYR A 43 1.26 10.32 1.75
CA TYR A 43 0.41 9.44 2.56
C TYR A 43 1.03 9.12 3.91
N GLU A 44 0.18 8.98 4.92
CA GLU A 44 0.58 8.45 6.22
C GLU A 44 0.37 6.94 6.23
N ILE A 45 1.45 6.16 6.27
CA ILE A 45 1.39 4.71 6.25
C ILE A 45 0.99 4.20 7.64
N GLU A 46 -0.10 3.44 7.72
CA GLU A 46 -0.59 2.86 8.97
C GLU A 46 -0.06 1.43 9.18
N PHE A 47 -0.04 0.62 8.12
CA PHE A 47 0.38 -0.78 8.19
C PHE A 47 0.80 -1.31 6.83
N ILE A 48 1.80 -2.20 6.81
CA ILE A 48 2.26 -2.88 5.60
C ILE A 48 2.10 -4.39 5.82
N GLU A 49 1.32 -5.02 4.94
CA GLU A 49 1.05 -6.45 5.01
C GLU A 49 1.66 -7.17 3.79
N PRO A 50 2.56 -8.16 3.98
CA PRO A 50 3.04 -8.99 2.89
C PRO A 50 1.95 -9.94 2.39
N LEU A 51 1.65 -9.92 1.09
CA LEU A 51 0.68 -10.82 0.45
C LEU A 51 1.38 -12.00 -0.20
N GLN A 52 0.94 -13.22 0.14
CA GLN A 52 1.49 -14.47 -0.40
C GLN A 52 0.42 -15.55 -0.59
N GLY A 53 0.67 -16.45 -1.55
CA GLY A 53 -0.15 -17.64 -1.81
C GLY A 53 -1.64 -17.31 -1.99
N LYS A 54 -2.49 -18.04 -1.26
CA LYS A 54 -3.96 -17.88 -1.35
C LYS A 54 -4.48 -16.49 -0.97
N HIS A 55 -3.75 -15.75 -0.12
CA HIS A 55 -4.16 -14.40 0.24
C HIS A 55 -4.02 -13.45 -0.96
N LEU A 56 -2.88 -13.56 -1.67
CA LEU A 56 -2.66 -12.79 -2.89
C LEU A 56 -3.65 -13.16 -3.99
N GLU A 57 -3.92 -14.45 -4.19
CA GLU A 57 -4.91 -14.92 -5.17
C GLU A 57 -6.31 -14.35 -4.90
N TYR A 58 -6.71 -14.31 -3.62
CA TYR A 58 -7.99 -13.73 -3.22
C TYR A 58 -8.06 -12.23 -3.50
N GLU A 59 -7.01 -11.47 -3.18
CA GLU A 59 -6.96 -10.04 -3.48
C GLU A 59 -6.97 -9.78 -4.99
N GLN A 60 -6.18 -10.53 -5.78
CA GLN A 60 -6.15 -10.39 -7.24
C GLN A 60 -7.47 -10.72 -7.93
N ALA A 61 -8.33 -11.54 -7.31
CA ALA A 61 -9.66 -11.84 -7.82
C ALA A 61 -10.66 -10.68 -7.59
N ASN A 62 -10.32 -9.71 -6.74
CA ASN A 62 -11.15 -8.53 -6.49
C ASN A 62 -11.00 -7.51 -7.62
N ALA A 63 -12.12 -6.93 -8.08
CA ALA A 63 -12.12 -5.92 -9.15
C ALA A 63 -11.37 -4.63 -8.78
N ASP A 64 -11.22 -4.34 -7.50
CA ASP A 64 -10.52 -3.15 -7.00
C ASP A 64 -9.01 -3.34 -6.86
N TYR A 65 -8.50 -4.57 -7.07
CA TYR A 65 -7.07 -4.83 -7.03
C TYR A 65 -6.35 -4.18 -8.21
N LYS A 66 -5.44 -3.25 -7.88
CA LYS A 66 -4.59 -2.55 -8.85
C LYS A 66 -3.20 -2.37 -8.26
N LEU A 67 -2.20 -2.87 -8.98
CA LEU A 67 -0.81 -2.62 -8.63
C LEU A 67 -0.49 -1.15 -8.90
N THR A 68 0.10 -0.49 -7.91
CA THR A 68 0.49 0.91 -8.00
C THR A 68 1.92 0.99 -8.52
N GLU A 69 2.08 1.65 -9.66
CA GLU A 69 3.38 1.96 -10.25
C GLU A 69 3.69 3.44 -10.01
N PHE A 70 4.86 3.70 -9.43
CA PHE A 70 5.39 5.05 -9.30
C PHE A 70 6.34 5.28 -10.47
N ASN A 71 6.03 6.24 -11.34
CA ASN A 71 6.97 6.63 -12.39
C ASN A 71 8.15 7.35 -11.73
N ASP A 72 9.37 6.88 -11.99
CA ASP A 72 10.59 7.61 -11.63
C ASP A 72 10.53 9.01 -12.24
N LYS A 73 10.66 10.04 -11.39
CA LYS A 73 10.80 11.44 -11.83
C LYS A 73 12.23 11.73 -12.29
#